data_AF-A0A7C4G1D3-F1
#
_entry.id   AF-A0A7C4G1D3-F1
#
_cell.length_a   1.000
_cell.length_b   1.000
_cell.length_c   1.000
_cell.angle_alpha   90.00
_cell.angle_beta   90.00
_cell.angle_gamma   90.00
#
_symmetry.space_group_name_H-M   'P 1'
#
loop_
_entity.id
_entity.type
_entity.pdbx_description
1 polymer ?
#
loop_
_entity_poly.entity_id
_entity_poly.type
_entity_poly.pdbx_seq_one_letter_code
_entity_poly.pdbx_strand_id
1 'polypeptide(L)'
;MPADSSVASLIDHTLLKAEATKEDILRLCREAREYGFASVCLNPYWVPLAARELEASKVKVCTVVGFPLGANATSIKRAETETALRGGAREIDMVIQIGELRSGELSAVEADIRAVVEAAHAGGAIVKVILETALLTDEQKVAGCRCAEAAGADFVKTSTGFGPGGATTHDVALLRSTVGDRMGVKAAGGIRTLEDLRKMVAAGANRIGASASVAILQSASA
;
A
#
# COMPACT_ATOMS: atom_id res chain seq x y z
N MET A 1 2.76 -20.98 -20.91
CA MET A 1 3.57 -21.10 -19.68
C MET A 1 2.85 -20.35 -18.58
N PRO A 2 2.84 -20.77 -17.30
CA PRO A 2 2.19 -19.98 -16.28
C PRO A 2 2.88 -18.61 -16.26
N ALA A 3 2.10 -17.54 -16.37
CA ALA A 3 2.57 -16.16 -16.29
C ALA A 3 3.62 -16.06 -15.18
N ASP A 4 4.74 -15.39 -15.45
CA ASP A 4 5.93 -15.22 -14.59
C ASP A 4 5.54 -15.11 -13.10
N SER A 5 5.40 -16.26 -12.44
CA SER A 5 4.69 -16.37 -11.14
C SER A 5 5.36 -15.56 -10.04
N SER A 6 6.62 -15.19 -10.26
CA SER A 6 7.39 -14.26 -9.44
C SER A 6 6.75 -12.87 -9.40
N VAL A 7 6.28 -12.34 -10.53
CA VAL A 7 5.78 -10.97 -10.66
C VAL A 7 4.39 -10.80 -10.05
N ALA A 8 3.50 -11.79 -10.24
CA ALA A 8 2.15 -11.76 -9.68
C ALA A 8 2.18 -11.62 -8.15
N SER A 9 3.07 -12.35 -7.50
CA SER A 9 3.25 -12.34 -6.04
C SER A 9 3.78 -11.01 -5.47
N LEU A 10 4.15 -10.05 -6.33
CA LEU A 10 4.54 -8.69 -5.94
C LEU A 10 3.37 -7.70 -6.03
N ILE A 11 2.21 -8.10 -6.56
CA ILE A 11 1.14 -7.15 -6.88
C ILE A 11 0.07 -7.17 -5.78
N ASP A 12 -0.24 -5.97 -5.28
CA ASP A 12 -1.46 -5.69 -4.53
C ASP A 12 -2.53 -5.22 -5.52
N HIS A 13 -3.47 -6.10 -5.82
CA HIS A 13 -4.53 -5.86 -6.78
C HIS A 13 -5.58 -4.91 -6.21
N THR A 14 -5.63 -3.69 -6.73
CA THR A 14 -6.21 -2.56 -6.02
C THR A 14 -7.49 -2.03 -6.67
N LEU A 15 -8.53 -1.84 -5.87
CA LEU A 15 -9.75 -1.11 -6.23
C LEU A 15 -10.20 -0.21 -5.07
N LEU A 16 -9.94 1.09 -5.21
CA LEU A 16 -10.24 2.11 -4.18
C LEU A 16 -11.21 3.20 -4.69
N LYS A 17 -11.83 2.97 -5.84
CA LYS A 17 -12.83 3.88 -6.43
C LYS A 17 -14.06 3.97 -5.53
N ALA A 18 -14.58 5.19 -5.33
CA ALA A 18 -15.70 5.43 -4.42
C ALA A 18 -17.00 4.79 -4.94
N GLU A 19 -17.12 4.67 -6.26
CA GLU A 19 -18.20 4.04 -6.99
C GLU A 19 -18.12 2.50 -7.06
N ALA A 20 -17.07 1.89 -6.47
CA ALA A 20 -16.90 0.43 -6.51
C ALA A 20 -18.06 -0.28 -5.82
N THR A 21 -18.69 -1.20 -6.56
CA THR A 21 -19.84 -1.99 -6.10
C THR A 21 -19.42 -3.30 -5.43
N LYS A 22 -20.39 -4.00 -4.84
CA LYS A 22 -20.16 -5.35 -4.30
C LYS A 22 -19.64 -6.30 -5.39
N GLU A 23 -20.24 -6.25 -6.58
CA GLU A 23 -19.90 -7.08 -7.73
C GLU A 23 -18.46 -6.84 -8.19
N ASP A 24 -18.00 -5.59 -8.14
CA ASP A 24 -16.61 -5.24 -8.44
C ASP A 24 -15.63 -5.86 -7.43
N ILE A 25 -15.98 -5.86 -6.14
CA ILE A 25 -15.15 -6.46 -5.09
C ILE A 25 -15.11 -7.99 -5.22
N LEU A 26 -16.23 -8.63 -5.57
CA LEU A 26 -16.26 -10.07 -5.84
C LEU A 26 -15.37 -10.44 -7.03
N ARG A 27 -15.40 -9.63 -8.10
CA ARG A 27 -14.50 -9.78 -9.25
C ARG A 27 -13.04 -9.62 -8.83
N LEU A 28 -12.71 -8.56 -8.09
CA LEU A 28 -11.35 -8.29 -7.60
C LEU A 28 -10.78 -9.49 -6.82
N CYS A 29 -11.58 -10.08 -5.93
CA CYS A 29 -11.17 -11.25 -5.15
C CYS A 29 -10.97 -12.49 -6.03
N ARG A 30 -11.86 -12.71 -7.01
CA ARG A 30 -11.74 -13.82 -7.97
C ARG A 30 -10.47 -13.71 -8.80
N GLU A 31 -10.22 -12.55 -9.39
CA GLU A 31 -9.01 -12.27 -10.19
C GLU A 31 -7.75 -12.46 -9.33
N ALA A 32 -7.74 -11.96 -8.10
CA ALA A 32 -6.59 -12.15 -7.21
C ALA A 32 -6.31 -13.61 -6.88
N ARG A 33 -7.35 -14.45 -6.72
CA ARG A 33 -7.19 -15.89 -6.55
C ARG A 33 -6.67 -16.57 -7.80
N GLU A 34 -7.23 -16.23 -8.96
CA GLU A 34 -6.88 -16.83 -10.26
C GLU A 34 -5.42 -16.55 -10.61
N TYR A 35 -4.96 -15.31 -10.43
CA TYR A 35 -3.62 -14.88 -10.80
C TYR A 35 -2.58 -15.04 -9.68
N GLY A 36 -2.99 -15.36 -8.45
CA GLY A 36 -2.07 -15.53 -7.32
C GLY A 36 -1.40 -14.24 -6.89
N PHE A 37 -2.14 -13.13 -6.83
CA PHE A 37 -1.63 -11.84 -6.36
C PHE A 37 -1.26 -11.87 -4.87
N ALA A 38 -0.41 -10.93 -4.43
CA ALA A 38 0.01 -10.83 -3.03
C ALA A 38 -1.18 -10.51 -2.12
N SER A 39 -1.96 -9.52 -2.52
CA SER A 39 -3.13 -9.05 -1.80
C SER A 39 -4.18 -8.48 -2.75
N VAL A 40 -5.42 -8.37 -2.26
CA VAL A 40 -6.34 -7.32 -2.74
C VAL A 40 -6.16 -6.07 -1.90
N CYS A 41 -6.36 -4.87 -2.46
CA CYS A 41 -6.35 -3.61 -1.71
C CYS A 41 -7.62 -2.81 -2.00
N LEU A 42 -8.42 -2.57 -0.96
CA LEU A 42 -9.79 -2.04 -1.07
C LEU A 42 -10.15 -1.12 0.10
N ASN A 43 -11.23 -0.37 -0.03
CA ASN A 43 -11.71 0.54 1.02
C ASN A 43 -12.21 -0.25 2.25
N PRO A 44 -12.07 0.29 3.48
CA PRO A 44 -12.35 -0.45 4.73
C PRO A 44 -13.71 -1.13 4.81
N TYR A 45 -14.74 -0.50 4.22
CA TYR A 45 -16.10 -1.04 4.19
C TYR A 45 -16.17 -2.45 3.57
N TRP A 46 -15.35 -2.73 2.57
CA TRP A 46 -15.37 -3.98 1.82
C TRP A 46 -14.51 -5.10 2.46
N VAL A 47 -13.78 -4.80 3.53
CA VAL A 47 -12.85 -5.75 4.19
C VAL A 47 -13.56 -7.05 4.62
N PRO A 48 -14.71 -7.02 5.33
CA PRO A 48 -15.37 -8.26 5.74
C PRO A 48 -15.85 -9.12 4.57
N LEU A 49 -16.22 -8.50 3.45
CA LEU A 49 -16.60 -9.24 2.25
C LEU A 49 -15.38 -9.94 1.65
N ALA A 50 -14.30 -9.20 1.40
CA ALA A 50 -13.10 -9.77 0.79
C ALA A 50 -12.45 -10.84 1.67
N ALA A 51 -12.46 -10.67 3.00
CA ALA A 51 -11.96 -11.69 3.92
C ALA A 51 -12.71 -13.02 3.79
N ARG A 52 -14.05 -12.99 3.65
CA ARG A 52 -14.84 -14.20 3.40
C ARG A 52 -14.54 -14.84 2.04
N GLU A 53 -14.47 -14.02 0.98
CA GLU A 53 -14.19 -14.52 -0.37
C GLU A 53 -12.78 -15.14 -0.52
N LEU A 54 -11.85 -14.75 0.35
CA LEU A 54 -10.45 -15.15 0.33
C LEU A 54 -10.04 -16.09 1.48
N GLU A 55 -10.97 -16.62 2.28
CA GLU A 55 -10.69 -17.40 3.51
C GLU A 55 -9.79 -18.62 3.29
N ALA A 56 -9.85 -19.25 2.11
CA ALA A 56 -9.01 -20.38 1.72
C ALA A 56 -7.89 -20.02 0.73
N SER A 57 -7.60 -18.72 0.57
CA SER A 57 -6.59 -18.21 -0.36
C SER A 57 -5.32 -17.79 0.38
N LYS A 58 -4.18 -17.81 -0.34
CA LYS A 58 -2.94 -17.18 0.14
C LYS A 58 -2.96 -15.66 -0.01
N VAL A 59 -3.86 -15.14 -0.85
CA VAL A 59 -4.05 -13.70 -1.12
C VAL A 59 -4.46 -12.99 0.17
N LYS A 60 -3.71 -11.96 0.54
CA LYS A 60 -4.02 -11.14 1.74
C LYS A 60 -5.11 -10.12 1.47
N VAL A 61 -5.80 -9.70 2.52
CA VAL A 61 -6.69 -8.54 2.48
C VAL A 61 -5.92 -7.33 2.98
N CYS A 62 -5.57 -6.43 2.06
CA CYS A 62 -5.05 -5.10 2.37
C CYS A 62 -6.20 -4.09 2.37
N THR A 63 -6.16 -3.13 3.29
CA THR A 63 -7.03 -1.95 3.22
C THR A 63 -6.23 -0.68 3.47
N VAL A 64 -6.88 0.46 3.37
CA VAL A 64 -6.28 1.79 3.52
C VAL A 64 -6.78 2.47 4.80
N VAL A 65 -5.94 3.31 5.41
CA VAL A 65 -6.26 4.03 6.67
C VAL A 65 -5.90 5.51 6.55
N GLY A 66 -6.78 6.39 7.03
CA GLY A 66 -6.63 7.84 6.86
C GLY A 66 -6.54 8.26 5.40
N PHE A 67 -7.14 7.50 4.49
CA PHE A 67 -6.92 7.59 3.05
C PHE A 67 -8.00 8.44 2.35
N PRO A 68 -7.65 9.18 1.28
CA PRO A 68 -6.30 9.36 0.71
C PRO A 68 -5.52 10.54 1.31
N LEU A 69 -6.14 11.34 2.17
CA LEU A 69 -5.60 12.67 2.52
C LEU A 69 -4.58 12.67 3.67
N GLY A 70 -4.60 11.64 4.52
CA GLY A 70 -3.72 11.56 5.70
C GLY A 70 -4.07 12.52 6.83
N ALA A 71 -5.09 13.36 6.67
CA ALA A 71 -5.40 14.49 7.55
C ALA A 71 -6.41 14.16 8.69
N ASN A 72 -6.72 12.90 8.91
CA ASN A 72 -7.53 12.46 10.04
C ASN A 72 -6.71 12.54 11.34
N ALA A 73 -7.37 12.77 12.48
CA ALA A 73 -6.72 12.65 13.78
C ALA A 73 -6.16 11.23 14.01
N THR A 74 -5.03 11.14 14.73
CA THR A 74 -4.36 9.86 15.01
C THR A 74 -5.27 8.83 15.67
N SER A 75 -6.13 9.26 16.59
CA SER A 75 -7.11 8.39 17.25
C SER A 75 -8.11 7.76 16.27
N ILE A 76 -8.47 8.48 15.19
CA ILE A 76 -9.36 7.97 14.14
C ILE A 76 -8.62 6.96 13.27
N LYS A 77 -7.37 7.23 12.87
CA LYS A 77 -6.57 6.26 12.11
C LYS A 77 -6.37 4.95 12.89
N ARG A 78 -6.15 5.05 14.21
CA ARG A 78 -6.07 3.88 15.09
C ARG A 78 -7.39 3.11 15.13
N ALA A 79 -8.52 3.79 15.38
CA ALA A 79 -9.83 3.14 15.44
C ALA A 79 -10.25 2.49 14.10
N GLU A 80 -9.91 3.13 12.98
CA GLU A 80 -10.11 2.59 11.64
C GLU A 80 -9.27 1.32 11.43
N THR A 81 -8.00 1.34 11.85
CA THR A 81 -7.10 0.17 11.82
C THR A 81 -7.68 -1.00 12.62
N GLU A 82 -8.08 -0.77 13.87
CA GLU A 82 -8.67 -1.82 14.72
C GLU A 82 -9.98 -2.38 14.11
N THR A 83 -10.77 -1.52 13.47
CA THR A 83 -11.99 -1.94 12.76
C THR A 83 -11.68 -2.81 11.54
N ALA A 84 -10.69 -2.41 10.74
CA ALA A 84 -10.22 -3.19 9.60
C ALA A 84 -9.70 -4.57 10.01
N LEU A 85 -8.93 -4.64 11.10
CA LEU A 85 -8.42 -5.90 11.65
C LEU A 85 -9.54 -6.84 12.07
N ARG A 86 -10.55 -6.33 12.80
CA ARG A 86 -11.76 -7.11 13.14
C ARG A 86 -12.52 -7.59 11.91
N GLY A 87 -12.50 -6.80 10.82
CA GLY A 87 -13.06 -7.18 9.53
C GLY A 87 -12.28 -8.26 8.78
N GLY A 88 -11.04 -8.56 9.18
CA GLY A 88 -10.20 -9.59 8.55
C GLY A 88 -9.03 -9.05 7.73
N ALA A 89 -8.73 -7.74 7.77
CA ALA A 89 -7.54 -7.20 7.14
C ALA A 89 -6.27 -7.81 7.75
N ARG A 90 -5.24 -8.00 6.91
CA ARG A 90 -3.90 -8.47 7.30
C ARG A 90 -2.78 -7.57 6.81
N GLU A 91 -3.12 -6.54 6.05
CA GLU A 91 -2.19 -5.47 5.68
C GLU A 91 -2.92 -4.11 5.73
N ILE A 92 -2.24 -3.08 6.21
CA ILE A 92 -2.75 -1.71 6.35
C ILE A 92 -1.86 -0.77 5.55
N ASP A 93 -2.43 -0.06 4.58
CA ASP A 93 -1.78 1.02 3.85
C ASP A 93 -2.27 2.37 4.41
N MET A 94 -1.55 2.94 5.39
CA MET A 94 -1.93 4.23 5.99
C MET A 94 -1.35 5.41 5.22
N VAL A 95 -2.02 6.58 5.24
CA VAL A 95 -1.44 7.83 4.75
C VAL A 95 -0.85 8.64 5.91
N ILE A 96 0.40 9.08 5.76
CA ILE A 96 1.11 9.90 6.75
C ILE A 96 0.42 11.26 6.98
N GLN A 97 0.70 11.93 8.09
CA GLN A 97 0.33 13.34 8.27
C GLN A 97 1.20 14.24 7.37
N ILE A 98 0.78 14.43 6.12
CA ILE A 98 1.55 15.18 5.11
C ILE A 98 1.76 16.64 5.55
N GLY A 99 0.75 17.26 6.17
CA GLY A 99 0.84 18.63 6.68
C GLY A 99 1.94 18.78 7.74
N GLU A 100 1.93 17.91 8.76
CA GLU A 100 2.94 17.90 9.83
C GLU A 100 4.34 17.65 9.28
N LEU A 101 4.50 16.69 8.36
CA LEU A 101 5.78 16.41 7.71
C LEU A 101 6.33 17.64 6.97
N ARG A 102 5.47 18.35 6.24
CA ARG A 102 5.86 19.56 5.51
C ARG A 102 6.19 20.74 6.44
N SER A 103 5.59 20.77 7.63
CA SER A 103 5.89 21.73 8.69
C SER A 103 7.16 21.39 9.49
N GLY A 104 7.71 20.18 9.32
CA GLY A 104 8.89 19.73 10.07
C GLY A 104 8.57 19.12 11.44
N GLU A 105 7.29 18.85 11.73
CA GLU A 105 6.81 18.30 13.00
C GLU A 105 7.00 16.77 13.05
N LEU A 106 8.26 16.32 12.98
CA LEU A 106 8.61 14.90 12.81
C LEU A 106 8.12 14.03 13.97
N SER A 107 8.13 14.53 15.20
CA SER A 107 7.62 13.80 16.37
C SER A 107 6.12 13.52 16.27
N ALA A 108 5.34 14.46 15.74
CA ALA A 108 3.91 14.27 15.53
C ALA A 108 3.64 13.24 14.43
N VAL A 109 4.43 13.30 13.35
CA VAL A 109 4.39 12.32 12.25
C VAL A 109 4.72 10.91 12.74
N GLU A 110 5.82 10.74 13.49
CA GLU A 110 6.21 9.46 14.05
C GLU A 110 5.14 8.90 15.00
N ALA A 111 4.61 9.73 15.89
CA ALA A 111 3.56 9.32 16.84
C ALA A 111 2.28 8.86 16.12
N ASP A 112 1.89 9.54 15.04
CA ASP A 112 0.74 9.16 14.21
C ASP A 112 0.93 7.78 13.56
N ILE A 113 2.11 7.52 13.01
CA ILE A 113 2.46 6.22 12.43
C ILE A 113 2.50 5.14 13.51
N ARG A 114 3.18 5.40 14.63
CA ARG A 114 3.36 4.44 15.73
C ARG A 114 2.03 3.97 16.29
N ALA A 115 1.05 4.86 16.43
CA ALA A 115 -0.27 4.50 16.92
C ALA A 115 -1.01 3.50 16.00
N VAL A 116 -0.81 3.59 14.68
CA VAL A 116 -1.34 2.65 13.68
C VAL A 116 -0.55 1.35 13.67
N VAL A 117 0.79 1.43 13.70
CA VAL A 117 1.69 0.27 13.77
C VAL A 117 1.37 -0.61 14.97
N GLU A 118 1.29 -0.03 16.17
CA GLU A 118 0.97 -0.78 17.39
C GLU A 118 -0.38 -1.49 17.30
N ALA A 119 -1.41 -0.82 16.78
CA ALA A 119 -2.72 -1.42 16.61
C ALA A 119 -2.72 -2.56 15.57
N ALA A 120 -2.07 -2.34 14.42
CA ALA A 120 -1.98 -3.31 13.34
C ALA A 120 -1.18 -4.56 13.76
N HIS A 121 -0.01 -4.36 14.38
CA HIS A 121 0.87 -5.44 14.84
C HIS A 121 0.21 -6.27 15.95
N ALA A 122 -0.53 -5.64 16.87
CA ALA A 122 -1.34 -6.36 17.87
C ALA A 122 -2.40 -7.27 17.22
N GLY A 123 -2.89 -6.92 16.03
CA GLY A 123 -3.80 -7.74 15.22
C GLY A 123 -3.10 -8.67 14.22
N GLY A 124 -1.76 -8.75 14.23
CA GLY A 124 -0.98 -9.58 13.32
C GLY A 124 -0.99 -9.12 11.85
N ALA A 125 -1.19 -7.83 11.60
CA ALA A 125 -1.13 -7.22 10.26
C ALA A 125 0.13 -6.40 10.08
N ILE A 126 0.62 -6.29 8.84
CA ILE A 126 1.73 -5.38 8.48
C ILE A 126 1.22 -3.98 8.15
N VAL A 127 2.08 -2.97 8.31
CA VAL A 127 1.79 -1.56 7.99
C VAL A 127 2.69 -1.04 6.88
N LYS A 128 2.06 -0.39 5.89
CA LYS A 128 2.72 0.34 4.80
C LYS A 128 2.37 1.81 4.90
N VAL A 129 3.37 2.67 5.01
CA VAL A 129 3.18 4.13 5.17
C VAL A 129 3.27 4.82 3.81
N ILE A 130 2.14 5.35 3.34
CA ILE A 130 2.06 6.17 2.12
C ILE A 130 2.56 7.56 2.43
N LEU A 131 3.63 7.97 1.75
CA LEU A 131 4.23 9.31 1.90
C LEU A 131 3.54 10.35 1.02
N GLU A 132 2.94 9.93 -0.09
CA GLU A 132 2.45 10.80 -1.17
C GLU A 132 3.57 11.65 -1.77
N THR A 133 4.56 10.96 -2.37
CA THR A 133 5.84 11.56 -2.82
C THR A 133 5.69 12.75 -3.75
N ALA A 134 4.61 12.81 -4.54
CA ALA A 134 4.35 13.92 -5.45
C ALA A 134 4.09 15.28 -4.75
N LEU A 135 3.87 15.28 -3.43
CA LEU A 135 3.67 16.48 -2.62
C LEU A 135 4.91 16.89 -1.81
N LEU A 136 5.99 16.12 -1.89
CA LEU A 136 7.14 16.21 -0.99
C LEU A 136 8.43 16.49 -1.75
N THR A 137 9.35 17.23 -1.13
CA THR A 137 10.75 17.29 -1.58
C THR A 137 11.48 16.00 -1.21
N ASP A 138 12.67 15.79 -1.78
CA ASP A 138 13.47 14.59 -1.47
C ASP A 138 13.88 14.54 0.01
N GLU A 139 14.20 15.68 0.62
CA GLU A 139 14.50 15.78 2.06
C GLU A 139 13.30 15.36 2.91
N GLN A 140 12.09 15.77 2.51
CA GLN A 140 10.85 15.40 3.20
C GLN A 140 10.53 13.91 3.00
N LYS A 141 10.78 13.33 1.83
CA LYS A 141 10.64 11.89 1.59
C LYS A 141 11.58 11.09 2.51
N VAL A 142 12.84 11.51 2.62
CA VAL A 142 13.83 10.91 3.52
C VAL A 142 13.39 11.01 4.98
N ALA A 143 12.91 12.19 5.41
CA ALA A 143 12.41 12.38 6.76
C ALA A 143 11.18 11.50 7.06
N GLY A 144 10.23 11.40 6.12
CA GLY A 144 9.06 10.53 6.23
C GLY A 144 9.44 9.05 6.34
N CYS A 145 10.42 8.59 5.55
CA CYS A 145 10.99 7.24 5.69
C CYS A 145 11.55 6.98 7.08
N ARG A 146 12.32 7.92 7.63
CA ARG A 146 12.92 7.79 8.96
C ARG A 146 11.86 7.76 10.06
N CYS A 147 10.80 8.55 9.94
CA CYS A 147 9.67 8.51 10.87
C CYS A 147 8.97 7.14 10.81
N ALA A 148 8.74 6.60 9.60
CA ALA A 148 8.13 5.28 9.43
C ALA A 148 9.01 4.17 10.02
N GLU A 149 10.33 4.22 9.81
CA GLU A 149 11.28 3.28 10.38
C GLU A 149 11.33 3.35 11.91
N ALA A 150 11.43 4.56 12.48
CA ALA A 150 11.44 4.76 13.92
C ALA A 150 10.15 4.25 14.58
N ALA A 151 9.01 4.46 13.92
CA ALA A 151 7.70 3.99 14.36
C ALA A 151 7.50 2.46 14.23
N GLY A 152 8.40 1.75 13.54
CA GLY A 152 8.35 0.30 13.36
C GLY A 152 7.44 -0.17 12.23
N ALA A 153 7.16 0.67 11.23
CA ALA A 153 6.41 0.25 10.05
C ALA A 153 7.17 -0.82 9.24
N ASP A 154 6.46 -1.62 8.46
CA ASP A 154 7.03 -2.71 7.67
C ASP A 154 7.42 -2.24 6.25
N PHE A 155 6.69 -1.24 5.72
CA PHE A 155 6.91 -0.69 4.39
C PHE A 155 6.78 0.83 4.36
N VAL A 156 7.48 1.45 3.42
CA VAL A 156 7.13 2.77 2.88
C VAL A 156 6.49 2.61 1.50
N LYS A 157 5.55 3.48 1.17
CA LYS A 157 4.79 3.47 -0.09
C LYS A 157 4.83 4.84 -0.75
N THR A 158 4.98 4.86 -2.07
CA THR A 158 5.10 6.11 -2.84
C THR A 158 3.83 6.97 -2.76
N SER A 159 2.71 6.47 -3.30
CA SER A 159 1.57 7.33 -3.65
C SER A 159 0.22 6.69 -3.37
N THR A 160 -0.81 7.53 -3.20
CA THR A 160 -2.20 7.07 -3.05
C THR A 160 -2.85 6.74 -4.39
N GLY A 161 -2.42 7.41 -5.46
CA GLY A 161 -3.09 7.42 -6.76
C GLY A 161 -4.23 8.45 -6.87
N PHE A 162 -4.47 9.25 -5.83
CA PHE A 162 -5.43 10.36 -5.78
C PHE A 162 -4.75 11.73 -5.69
N GLY A 163 -3.43 11.76 -5.42
CA GLY A 163 -2.61 12.95 -5.51
C GLY A 163 -2.25 13.36 -6.95
N PRO A 164 -1.40 14.40 -7.10
CA PRO A 164 -1.05 14.96 -8.42
C PRO A 164 -0.08 14.10 -9.23
N GLY A 165 0.47 13.02 -8.66
CA GLY A 165 1.44 12.13 -9.30
C GLY A 165 1.41 10.71 -8.74
N GLY A 166 2.13 9.81 -9.40
CA GLY A 166 2.29 8.41 -9.02
C GLY A 166 3.73 8.04 -8.71
N ALA A 167 4.05 6.75 -8.74
CA ALA A 167 5.41 6.25 -8.52
C ALA A 167 6.35 6.67 -9.66
N THR A 168 7.57 7.09 -9.29
CA THR A 168 8.69 7.28 -10.21
C THR A 168 9.86 6.39 -9.81
N THR A 169 10.73 6.03 -10.76
CA THR A 169 11.94 5.24 -10.46
C THR A 169 12.89 6.01 -9.53
N HIS A 170 12.96 7.33 -9.66
CA HIS A 170 13.71 8.21 -8.76
C HIS A 170 13.21 8.09 -7.32
N ASP A 171 11.90 8.27 -7.10
CA ASP A 171 11.32 8.16 -5.76
C ASP A 171 11.55 6.76 -5.17
N VAL A 172 11.29 5.70 -5.94
CA VAL A 172 11.49 4.33 -5.45
C VAL A 172 12.94 4.07 -5.04
N ALA A 173 13.91 4.52 -5.85
CA ALA A 173 15.32 4.38 -5.54
C ALA A 173 15.73 5.18 -4.29
N LEU A 174 15.19 6.40 -4.12
CA LEU A 174 15.42 7.23 -2.94
C LEU A 174 14.83 6.61 -1.67
N LEU A 175 13.61 6.08 -1.74
CA LEU A 175 12.99 5.38 -0.61
C LEU A 175 13.81 4.15 -0.23
N ARG A 176 14.21 3.33 -1.22
CA ARG A 176 15.06 2.15 -1.02
C ARG A 176 16.38 2.51 -0.36
N SER A 177 17.11 3.51 -0.89
CA SER A 177 18.41 3.89 -0.33
C SER A 177 18.30 4.40 1.11
N THR A 178 17.15 4.99 1.48
CA THR A 178 16.89 5.47 2.83
C THR A 178 16.60 4.33 3.81
N VAL A 179 15.67 3.43 3.47
CA VAL A 179 15.24 2.37 4.40
C VAL A 179 16.13 1.12 4.38
N GLY A 180 16.99 0.97 3.37
CA GLY A 180 17.85 -0.21 3.20
C GLY A 180 17.03 -1.50 3.16
N ASP A 181 17.61 -2.64 3.56
CA ASP A 181 16.90 -3.93 3.58
C ASP A 181 16.02 -4.14 4.83
N ARG A 182 15.92 -3.12 5.70
CA ARG A 182 15.21 -3.20 6.98
C ARG A 182 13.69 -3.05 6.82
N MET A 183 13.25 -2.35 5.77
CA MET A 183 11.84 -2.19 5.42
C MET A 183 11.60 -2.43 3.93
N GLY A 184 10.35 -2.79 3.63
CA GLY A 184 9.90 -2.92 2.26
C GLY A 184 9.62 -1.56 1.59
N VAL A 185 9.70 -1.54 0.25
CA VAL A 185 9.27 -0.40 -0.56
C VAL A 185 8.13 -0.83 -1.48
N LYS A 186 7.00 -0.13 -1.40
CA LYS A 186 5.84 -0.33 -2.28
C LYS A 186 5.71 0.82 -3.28
N ALA A 187 5.85 0.51 -4.57
CA ALA A 187 5.57 1.46 -5.64
C ALA A 187 4.08 1.41 -6.01
N ALA A 188 3.40 2.54 -6.01
CA ALA A 188 1.98 2.63 -6.35
C ALA A 188 1.65 3.93 -7.08
N GLY A 189 0.65 3.88 -7.97
CA GLY A 189 0.19 5.00 -8.77
C GLY A 189 0.86 5.03 -10.16
N GLY A 190 0.06 4.94 -11.22
CA GLY A 190 0.53 5.08 -12.61
C GLY A 190 1.16 3.83 -13.25
N ILE A 191 1.31 2.72 -12.53
CA ILE A 191 1.90 1.48 -13.04
C ILE A 191 0.85 0.70 -13.85
N ARG A 192 1.00 0.65 -15.18
CA ARG A 192 -0.01 0.08 -16.09
C ARG A 192 0.49 -1.05 -16.97
N THR A 193 1.81 -1.16 -17.14
CA THR A 193 2.43 -2.17 -17.99
C THR A 193 3.41 -3.05 -17.21
N LEU A 194 3.76 -4.21 -17.77
CA LEU A 194 4.82 -5.06 -17.22
C LEU A 194 6.18 -4.35 -17.22
N GLU A 195 6.44 -3.50 -18.21
CA GLU A 195 7.66 -2.70 -18.27
C GLU A 195 7.73 -1.71 -17.10
N ASP A 196 6.64 -1.00 -16.80
CA ASP A 196 6.57 -0.10 -15.65
C ASP A 196 6.85 -0.86 -14.34
N LEU A 197 6.22 -2.03 -14.19
CA LEU A 197 6.43 -2.88 -13.02
C LEU A 197 7.91 -3.25 -12.89
N ARG A 198 8.53 -3.76 -13.96
CA ARG A 198 9.94 -4.17 -13.96
C ARG A 198 10.87 -3.00 -13.63
N LYS A 199 10.58 -1.80 -14.14
CA LYS A 199 11.32 -0.58 -13.79
C LYS A 199 11.23 -0.26 -12.29
N MET A 200 10.05 -0.39 -11.68
CA MET A 200 9.90 -0.15 -10.25
C MET A 200 10.60 -1.20 -9.39
N VAL A 201 10.54 -2.48 -9.78
CA VAL A 201 11.28 -3.55 -9.10
C VAL A 201 12.79 -3.32 -9.21
N ALA A 202 13.28 -2.99 -10.41
CA ALA A 202 14.71 -2.68 -10.62
C ALA A 202 15.17 -1.45 -9.82
N ALA A 203 14.29 -0.47 -9.58
CA ALA A 203 14.56 0.67 -8.71
C ALA A 203 14.54 0.33 -7.21
N GLY A 204 14.08 -0.87 -6.83
CA GLY A 204 14.13 -1.37 -5.46
C GLY A 204 12.77 -1.63 -4.79
N ALA A 205 11.65 -1.62 -5.53
CA ALA A 205 10.34 -1.97 -4.97
C ALA A 205 10.22 -3.48 -4.68
N ASN A 206 9.66 -3.84 -3.52
CA ASN A 206 9.28 -5.22 -3.18
C ASN A 206 7.78 -5.48 -3.42
N ARG A 207 6.97 -4.43 -3.54
CA ARG A 207 5.53 -4.54 -3.75
C ARG A 207 5.02 -3.49 -4.72
N ILE A 208 3.98 -3.81 -5.46
CA ILE A 208 3.42 -3.01 -6.54
C ILE A 208 1.92 -2.84 -6.30
N GLY A 209 1.48 -1.60 -6.09
CA GLY A 209 0.05 -1.27 -6.07
C GLY A 209 -0.45 -0.95 -7.48
N ALA A 210 -1.31 -1.78 -8.05
CA ALA A 210 -1.86 -1.59 -9.39
C ALA A 210 -3.33 -1.98 -9.49
N SER A 211 -4.09 -1.25 -10.30
CA SER A 211 -5.45 -1.62 -10.72
C SER A 211 -5.47 -2.32 -12.07
N ALA A 212 -4.44 -2.13 -12.90
CA ALA A 212 -4.27 -2.79 -14.20
C ALA A 212 -3.60 -4.18 -14.09
N SER A 213 -3.65 -4.83 -12.91
CA SER A 213 -2.86 -6.03 -12.59
C SER A 213 -3.08 -7.19 -13.56
N VAL A 214 -4.33 -7.44 -13.95
CA VAL A 214 -4.68 -8.50 -14.91
C VAL A 214 -4.05 -8.23 -16.27
N ALA A 215 -4.18 -7.00 -16.78
CA ALA A 215 -3.60 -6.60 -18.06
C ALA A 215 -2.06 -6.71 -18.05
N ILE A 216 -1.43 -6.31 -16.93
CA ILE A 216 0.02 -6.46 -16.73
C ILE A 216 0.45 -7.92 -16.89
N LEU A 217 -0.24 -8.87 -16.26
CA LEU A 217 0.12 -10.29 -16.36
C LEU A 217 -0.24 -10.93 -17.70
N GLN A 218 -1.35 -10.52 -18.33
CA GLN A 218 -1.70 -11.00 -19.67
C GLN A 218 -0.63 -10.58 -20.70
N SER A 219 -0.09 -9.36 -20.59
CA SER A 219 1.02 -8.91 -21.44
C SER A 219 2.34 -9.65 -21.20
N ALA A 220 2.52 -10.26 -20.03
CA ALA A 220 3.72 -11.06 -19.72
C ALA A 220 3.68 -12.47 -20.31
N SER A 221 2.51 -12.93 -20.74
CA SER A 221 2.29 -14.29 -21.25
C SER A 221 2.24 -14.35 -22.78
N ALA A 222 2.31 -13.20 -23.44
CA ALA A 222 2.38 -13.03 -24.89
C ALA A 222 3.85 -12.99 -25.35
#